data_AF-A0A4V5P7F9-F1
#
_entry.id   AF-A0A4V5P7F9-F1
#
_cell.length_a   1.000
_cell.length_b   1.000
_cell.length_c   1.000
_cell.angle_alpha   90.00
_cell.angle_beta   90.00
_cell.angle_gamma   90.00
#
_symmetry.space_group_name_H-M   'P 1'
#
loop_
_entity.id
_entity.type
_entity.pdbx_description
1 polymer ?
#
loop_
_entity_poly.entity_id
_entity_poly.type
_entity_poly.pdbx_seq_one_letter_code
_entity_poly.pdbx_strand_id
1 'polypeptide(L)'
;THGRKHPVSNRHLLYEGKLTLAESTRFLDVYLFLFDDFLLVTKTKRNKKKLGGSDPGLTCPSLIPELQTVIKEGGSCMVLDQPIPLDRLVVRGLDPLHMSVFGLRNSFLIQHENSYRQCIAAFLLQAQTENIKKTWIAQLTAAISCFTKSQETKKMSIFTLPAKSSEI
;
A
#
# COMPACT_ATOMS: atom_id res chain seq x y z
N THR A 1 18.69 12.02 33.08
CA THR A 1 17.78 11.07 32.42
C THR A 1 17.72 11.39 30.93
N HIS A 2 18.60 10.78 30.12
CA HIS A 2 18.64 11.00 28.68
C HIS A 2 17.57 10.15 28.00
N GLY A 3 16.45 10.77 27.63
CA GLY A 3 15.42 10.15 26.80
C GLY A 3 15.99 9.87 25.41
N ARG A 4 16.13 8.58 25.06
CA ARG A 4 16.33 8.16 23.67
C ARG A 4 15.10 8.64 22.87
N LYS A 5 15.25 9.75 22.16
CA LYS A 5 14.34 10.09 21.06
C LYS A 5 14.59 9.04 19.97
N HIS A 6 13.75 8.02 19.94
CA HIS A 6 13.59 7.21 18.75
C HIS A 6 13.28 8.18 17.60
N PRO A 7 13.99 8.12 16.45
CA PRO A 7 13.59 8.91 15.30
C PRO A 7 12.16 8.51 14.97
N VAL A 8 11.24 9.46 15.09
CA VAL A 8 9.87 9.30 14.60
C VAL A 8 10.04 9.10 13.11
N SER A 9 9.86 7.86 12.63
CA SER A 9 9.90 7.57 11.20
C SER A 9 8.78 8.38 10.56
N ASN A 10 9.13 9.47 9.88
CA ASN A 10 8.21 10.18 9.00
C ASN A 10 7.91 9.24 7.84
N ARG A 11 6.79 8.50 7.94
CA ARG A 11 6.30 7.67 6.84
C ARG A 11 5.85 8.59 5.72
N HIS A 12 6.35 8.34 4.52
CA HIS A 12 6.03 9.16 3.36
C HIS A 12 5.06 8.42 2.45
N LEU A 13 3.88 9.00 2.21
CA LEU A 13 2.95 8.51 1.21
C LEU A 13 3.53 8.82 -0.18
N LEU A 14 3.87 7.77 -0.94
CA LEU A 14 4.46 7.88 -2.26
C LEU A 14 3.41 7.95 -3.36
N TYR A 15 2.36 7.13 -3.23
CA TYR A 15 1.28 7.07 -4.21
C TYR A 15 -0.01 6.57 -3.57
N GLU A 16 -1.15 7.03 -4.06
CA GLU A 16 -2.45 6.56 -3.61
C GLU A 16 -3.46 6.55 -4.76
N GLY A 17 -4.53 5.78 -4.61
CA GLY A 17 -5.60 5.78 -5.61
C GLY A 17 -6.58 4.63 -5.49
N LYS A 18 -7.71 4.80 -6.19
CA LYS A 18 -8.81 3.84 -6.23
C LYS A 18 -8.55 2.75 -7.28
N LEU A 19 -8.74 1.50 -6.88
CA LEU A 19 -8.71 0.33 -7.77
C LEU A 19 -9.92 -0.58 -7.48
N THR A 20 -10.11 -1.58 -8.31
CA THR A 20 -11.11 -2.61 -8.09
C THR A 20 -10.41 -3.93 -7.77
N LEU A 21 -10.73 -4.54 -6.63
CA LEU A 21 -10.27 -5.88 -6.27
C LEU A 21 -11.24 -6.92 -6.86
N ALA A 22 -10.72 -7.87 -7.63
CA ALA A 22 -11.47 -8.99 -8.16
C ALA A 22 -11.39 -10.18 -7.18
N GLU A 23 -12.54 -10.58 -6.64
CA GLU A 23 -12.73 -11.79 -5.84
C GLU A 23 -13.48 -12.85 -6.68
N SER A 24 -13.54 -14.08 -6.19
CA SER A 24 -14.11 -15.23 -6.92
C SER A 24 -15.52 -15.02 -7.49
N THR A 25 -16.34 -14.15 -6.89
CA THR A 25 -17.73 -13.93 -7.32
C THR A 25 -18.11 -12.46 -7.43
N ARG A 26 -17.20 -11.53 -7.07
CA ARG A 26 -17.54 -10.11 -6.92
C ARG A 26 -16.33 -9.20 -7.13
N PHE A 27 -16.63 -7.94 -7.40
CA PHE A 27 -15.66 -6.86 -7.49
C PHE A 27 -15.87 -5.89 -6.33
N LEU A 28 -14.77 -5.47 -5.69
CA LEU A 28 -14.80 -4.55 -4.56
C LEU A 28 -14.02 -3.27 -4.89
N ASP A 29 -14.63 -2.12 -4.60
CA ASP A 29 -13.95 -0.83 -4.68
C ASP A 29 -12.98 -0.69 -3.50
N VAL A 30 -11.69 -0.72 -3.82
CA VAL A 30 -10.60 -0.58 -2.86
C VAL A 30 -9.83 0.72 -3.11
N TYR A 31 -9.21 1.19 -2.05
CA TYR A 31 -8.32 2.34 -2.10
C TYR A 31 -6.97 1.94 -1.51
N LEU A 32 -5.91 2.17 -2.27
CA LEU A 32 -4.56 1.77 -1.92
C LEU A 32 -3.74 2.99 -1.50
N PHE A 33 -2.93 2.80 -0.46
CA PHE A 33 -1.93 3.78 -0.02
C PHE A 33 -0.57 3.12 -0.04
N LEU A 34 0.32 3.59 -0.91
CA LEU A 34 1.70 3.15 -1.01
C LEU A 34 2.58 4.10 -0.20
N PHE A 35 3.08 3.62 0.93
CA PHE A 35 4.11 4.30 1.71
C PHE A 35 5.50 3.84 1.29
N ASP A 36 6.52 4.49 1.85
CA ASP A 36 7.93 4.17 1.66
C ASP A 36 8.38 2.88 2.37
N ASP A 37 7.57 2.32 3.26
CA ASP A 37 7.86 1.09 4.02
C ASP A 37 6.81 -0.02 3.87
N PHE A 38 5.55 0.30 3.52
CA PHE A 38 4.50 -0.69 3.28
C PHE A 38 3.42 -0.22 2.28
N LEU A 39 2.64 -1.18 1.79
CA LEU A 39 1.39 -0.95 1.05
C LEU A 39 0.18 -1.23 1.96
N LEU A 40 -0.78 -0.31 1.98
CA LEU A 40 -2.05 -0.49 2.69
C LEU A 40 -3.20 -0.62 1.69
N VAL A 41 -3.98 -1.70 1.81
CA VAL A 41 -5.20 -1.92 1.02
C VAL A 41 -6.40 -1.66 1.91
N THR A 42 -7.30 -0.78 1.49
CA THR A 42 -8.53 -0.47 2.21
C THR A 42 -9.75 -0.75 1.35
N LYS A 43 -10.84 -1.21 1.98
CA LYS A 43 -12.16 -1.26 1.36
C LYS A 43 -12.92 0.01 1.67
N THR A 44 -13.60 0.53 0.67
CA THR A 44 -14.53 1.64 0.88
C THR A 44 -15.90 1.07 1.26
N LYS A 45 -16.38 1.39 2.47
CA LYS A 45 -17.74 1.06 2.89
C LYS A 45 -18.60 2.31 2.72
N ARG A 46 -19.47 2.32 1.71
CA ARG A 46 -20.58 3.28 1.65
C ARG A 46 -21.63 2.87 2.67
N ASN A 47 -21.68 3.56 3.81
CA ASN A 47 -22.82 3.46 4.69
C ASN A 47 -23.98 4.20 4.02
N LYS A 48 -25.10 3.54 3.72
CA LYS A 48 -26.36 4.25 3.49
C LYS A 48 -26.80 4.85 4.82
N LYS A 49 -26.22 5.99 5.22
CA LYS A 49 -26.76 6.76 6.33
C LYS A 49 -28.13 7.27 5.88
N LYS A 50 -29.20 6.89 6.58
CA LYS A 50 -30.41 7.71 6.62
C LYS A 50 -29.97 9.10 7.11
N LEU A 51 -30.37 10.14 6.38
CA LEU A 51 -30.19 11.54 6.71
C LEU A 51 -30.50 11.78 8.20
N GLY A 52 -29.48 12.09 9.01
CA GLY A 52 -29.66 12.37 10.45
C GLY A 52 -28.46 11.98 11.30
N GLY A 53 -27.43 12.82 11.33
CA GLY A 53 -26.29 12.64 12.23
C GLY A 53 -25.05 13.34 11.68
N SER A 54 -24.94 14.64 11.98
CA SER A 54 -23.72 15.42 11.76
C SER A 54 -22.70 14.98 12.80
N ASP A 55 -21.68 14.25 12.36
CA ASP A 55 -20.48 13.97 13.16
C ASP A 55 -19.35 14.75 12.49
N PRO A 56 -18.54 15.53 13.22
CA PRO A 56 -17.53 16.39 12.60
C PRO A 56 -16.47 15.51 11.97
N GLY A 57 -16.52 15.42 10.64
CA GLY A 57 -15.66 14.58 9.84
C GLY A 57 -14.19 14.86 10.10
N LEU A 58 -13.42 13.79 10.27
CA LEU A 58 -11.96 13.80 10.29
C LEU A 58 -11.46 14.25 8.92
N THR A 59 -11.44 15.56 8.67
CA THR A 59 -10.87 16.14 7.46
C THR A 59 -9.36 16.20 7.62
N CYS A 60 -8.66 15.16 7.18
CA CYS A 60 -7.21 15.19 7.01
C CYS A 60 -6.89 15.98 5.72
N PRO A 61 -6.18 17.13 5.79
CA PRO A 61 -5.88 17.95 4.61
C PRO A 61 -4.97 17.29 3.58
N SER A 62 -4.32 16.17 3.94
CA SER A 62 -3.34 15.47 3.10
C SER A 62 -3.92 14.46 2.11
N LEU A 63 -5.23 14.19 2.16
CA LEU A 63 -5.89 13.19 1.31
C LEU A 63 -6.45 13.84 0.05
N ILE A 64 -6.29 13.19 -1.11
CA ILE A 64 -6.80 13.71 -2.40
C ILE A 64 -8.34 13.90 -2.40
N PRO A 65 -8.86 14.79 -3.27
CA PRO A 65 -10.28 15.13 -3.32
C PRO A 65 -11.25 13.93 -3.46
N GLU A 66 -10.87 12.89 -4.21
CA GLU A 66 -11.71 11.69 -4.39
C GLU A 66 -11.95 10.91 -3.08
N LEU A 67 -10.96 10.86 -2.19
CA LEU A 67 -11.14 10.21 -0.90
C LEU A 67 -11.90 11.13 0.06
N GLN A 68 -11.68 12.44 -0.04
CA GLN A 68 -12.45 13.42 0.73
C GLN A 68 -13.94 13.38 0.39
N THR A 69 -14.33 13.20 -0.88
CA THR A 69 -15.75 13.07 -1.24
C THR A 69 -16.35 11.80 -0.65
N VAL A 70 -15.65 10.66 -0.73
CA VAL A 70 -16.12 9.41 -0.10
C VAL A 70 -16.32 9.58 1.41
N ILE A 71 -15.41 10.27 2.10
CA ILE A 71 -15.52 10.53 3.54
C ILE A 71 -16.64 11.54 3.85
N LYS A 72 -16.73 12.64 3.08
CA LYS A 72 -17.76 13.69 3.23
C LYS A 72 -19.18 13.16 2.98
N GLU A 73 -19.34 12.18 2.10
CA GLU A 73 -20.60 11.49 1.84
C GLU A 73 -20.96 10.45 2.94
N GLY A 74 -20.23 10.40 4.05
CA GLY A 74 -20.47 9.47 5.15
C GLY A 74 -19.93 8.06 4.91
N GLY A 75 -19.08 7.89 3.89
CA GLY A 75 -18.30 6.68 3.68
C GLY A 75 -17.12 6.58 4.65
N SER A 76 -16.72 5.35 4.96
CA SER A 76 -15.54 5.07 5.78
C SER A 76 -14.63 4.10 5.05
N CYS A 77 -13.32 4.34 5.08
CA CYS A 77 -12.33 3.37 4.63
C CYS A 77 -12.02 2.41 5.78
N MET A 78 -12.21 1.12 5.55
CA MET A 78 -11.79 0.09 6.48
C MET A 78 -10.56 -0.60 5.91
N VAL A 79 -9.55 -0.85 6.74
CA VAL A 79 -8.41 -1.67 6.34
C VAL A 79 -8.91 -3.04 5.93
N LEU A 80 -8.55 -3.47 4.71
CA LEU A 80 -8.99 -4.75 4.16
C LEU A 80 -8.11 -5.89 4.68
N ASP A 81 -6.80 -5.67 4.70
CA ASP A 81 -5.80 -6.61 5.23
C ASP A 81 -4.67 -5.85 5.94
N GLN A 82 -3.85 -6.56 6.71
CA GLN A 82 -2.67 -6.02 7.35
C GLN A 82 -1.77 -5.29 6.33
N PRO A 83 -1.11 -4.19 6.72
CA PRO A 83 -0.14 -3.51 5.87
C PRO A 83 0.89 -4.50 5.33
N ILE A 84 1.14 -4.49 4.02
CA ILE A 84 2.09 -5.39 3.36
C ILE A 84 3.45 -4.70 3.31
N PRO A 85 4.47 -5.18 4.04
CA PRO A 85 5.81 -4.60 3.98
C PRO A 85 6.41 -4.68 2.58
N LEU A 86 7.16 -3.65 2.16
CA LEU A 86 7.70 -3.61 0.78
C LEU A 86 8.74 -4.71 0.49
N ASP A 87 9.47 -5.21 1.49
CA ASP A 87 10.37 -6.37 1.33
C ASP A 87 9.63 -7.69 1.07
N ARG A 88 8.33 -7.71 1.35
CA ARG A 88 7.44 -8.87 1.24
C ARG A 88 6.40 -8.72 0.14
N LEU A 89 6.43 -7.60 -0.56
CA LEU A 89 5.48 -7.25 -1.60
C LEU A 89 6.01 -7.71 -2.96
N VAL A 90 5.23 -8.52 -3.68
CA VAL A 90 5.58 -8.94 -5.03
C VAL A 90 4.50 -8.50 -6.00
N VAL A 91 4.90 -7.79 -7.06
CA VAL A 91 4.01 -7.34 -8.13
C VAL A 91 4.19 -8.23 -9.35
N ARG A 92 3.09 -8.78 -9.87
CA ARG A 92 3.10 -9.58 -11.10
C ARG A 92 2.13 -9.04 -12.14
N GLY A 93 2.64 -8.85 -13.36
CA GLY A 93 1.79 -8.68 -14.53
C GLY A 93 1.12 -10.00 -14.88
N LEU A 94 -0.15 -9.95 -15.30
CA LEU A 94 -0.82 -11.10 -15.90
C LEU A 94 -0.78 -10.97 -17.42
N ASP A 95 -0.66 -12.11 -18.09
CA ASP A 95 -0.69 -12.22 -19.54
C ASP A 95 -2.08 -11.84 -20.09
N PRO A 96 -2.18 -10.98 -21.13
CA PRO A 96 -3.45 -10.63 -21.76
C PRO A 96 -4.34 -11.82 -22.14
N LEU A 97 -3.76 -12.98 -22.47
CA LEU A 97 -4.51 -14.21 -22.79
C LEU A 97 -5.29 -14.76 -21.58
N HIS A 98 -4.69 -14.77 -20.39
CA HIS A 98 -5.39 -15.21 -19.18
C HIS A 98 -6.46 -14.20 -18.77
N MET A 99 -6.21 -12.92 -18.97
CA MET A 99 -7.15 -11.86 -18.62
C MET A 99 -8.43 -11.87 -19.44
N SER A 100 -8.35 -12.20 -20.73
CA SER A 100 -9.52 -12.27 -21.60
C SER A 100 -10.49 -13.37 -21.16
N VAL A 101 -9.98 -14.50 -20.65
CA VAL A 101 -10.77 -15.62 -20.12
C VAL A 101 -11.55 -15.22 -18.87
N PHE A 102 -10.97 -14.36 -18.02
CA PHE A 102 -11.64 -13.83 -16.81
C PHE A 102 -12.43 -12.54 -17.06
N GLY A 103 -12.43 -12.02 -18.28
CA GLY A 103 -13.05 -10.72 -18.61
C GLY A 103 -12.40 -9.53 -17.90
N LEU A 104 -11.21 -9.71 -17.30
CA LEU A 104 -10.50 -8.68 -16.57
C LEU A 104 -9.72 -7.81 -17.55
N ARG A 105 -9.77 -6.50 -17.37
CA ARG A 105 -8.99 -5.55 -18.19
C ARG A 105 -8.09 -4.75 -17.28
N ASN A 106 -6.92 -4.34 -17.77
CA ASN A 106 -6.00 -3.48 -17.03
C ASN A 106 -5.68 -4.00 -15.63
N SER A 107 -5.60 -5.33 -15.44
CA SER A 107 -5.39 -5.92 -14.12
C SER A 107 -3.92 -6.28 -13.85
N PHE A 108 -3.58 -6.47 -12.60
CA PHE A 108 -2.28 -6.92 -12.12
C PHE A 108 -2.45 -7.59 -10.76
N LEU A 109 -1.48 -8.43 -10.39
CA LEU A 109 -1.49 -9.16 -9.15
C LEU A 109 -0.51 -8.54 -8.16
N ILE A 110 -0.95 -8.37 -6.93
CA ILE A 110 -0.08 -8.11 -5.79
C ILE A 110 -0.08 -9.34 -4.90
N GLN A 111 1.09 -9.76 -4.44
CA GLN A 111 1.24 -10.81 -3.45
C GLN A 111 1.93 -10.31 -2.20
N HIS A 112 1.44 -10.81 -1.08
CA HIS A 112 2.08 -10.70 0.22
C HIS A 112 2.79 -12.03 0.50
N GLU A 113 4.12 -11.99 0.57
CA GLU A 113 4.94 -13.13 0.96
C GLU A 113 5.34 -13.03 2.45
N ASN A 114 5.50 -14.16 3.12
CA ASN A 114 6.12 -14.18 4.45
C ASN A 114 7.66 -14.17 4.35
N SER A 115 8.34 -14.22 5.51
CA SER A 115 9.80 -14.27 5.57
C SER A 115 10.44 -15.51 4.91
N TYR A 116 9.65 -16.54 4.60
CA TYR A 116 10.07 -17.74 3.89
C TYR A 116 9.72 -17.70 2.39
N ARG A 117 9.34 -16.53 1.86
CA ARG A 117 8.88 -16.35 0.48
C ARG A 117 7.65 -17.18 0.12
N GLN A 118 6.84 -17.54 1.11
CA GLN A 118 5.56 -18.21 0.88
C GLN A 118 4.48 -17.16 0.68
N CYS A 119 3.70 -17.29 -0.39
CA CYS A 119 2.54 -16.44 -0.63
C CYS A 119 1.48 -16.68 0.44
N ILE A 120 1.20 -15.67 1.26
CA ILE A 120 0.18 -15.71 2.32
C ILE A 120 -1.10 -14.95 1.95
N ALA A 121 -1.02 -13.98 1.04
CA ALA A 121 -2.18 -13.33 0.45
C ALA A 121 -1.90 -12.89 -0.98
N ALA A 122 -2.93 -12.85 -1.81
CA ALA A 122 -2.85 -12.37 -3.19
C ALA A 122 -4.08 -11.53 -3.54
N PHE A 123 -3.84 -10.39 -4.17
CA PHE A 123 -4.86 -9.40 -4.53
C PHE A 123 -4.83 -9.18 -6.03
N LEU A 124 -5.94 -9.51 -6.68
CA LEU A 124 -6.12 -9.28 -8.11
C LEU A 124 -6.75 -7.91 -8.32
N LEU A 125 -5.94 -6.93 -8.72
CA LEU A 125 -6.35 -5.54 -8.80
C LEU A 125 -6.57 -5.13 -10.26
N GLN A 126 -7.66 -4.42 -10.50
CA GLN A 126 -8.04 -3.87 -11.78
C GLN A 126 -8.03 -2.34 -11.71
N ALA A 127 -7.28 -1.74 -12.64
CA ALA A 127 -7.25 -0.30 -12.86
C ALA A 127 -8.33 0.13 -13.87
N GLN A 128 -8.77 1.39 -13.77
CA GLN A 128 -9.77 1.94 -14.70
C GLN A 128 -9.20 2.08 -16.12
N THR A 129 -7.90 2.41 -16.22
CA THR A 129 -7.20 2.57 -17.50
C THR A 129 -5.86 1.85 -17.49
N GLU A 130 -5.32 1.57 -18.67
CA GLU A 130 -3.99 0.97 -18.79
C GLU A 130 -2.88 1.89 -18.29
N ASN A 131 -3.03 3.21 -18.46
CA ASN A 131 -2.09 4.18 -17.91
C ASN A 131 -2.05 4.11 -16.38
N ILE A 132 -3.20 4.02 -15.72
CA ILE A 132 -3.26 3.89 -14.25
C ILE A 132 -2.58 2.59 -13.80
N LYS A 133 -2.83 1.46 -14.50
CA LYS A 133 -2.12 0.19 -14.25
C LYS A 133 -0.60 0.37 -14.36
N LYS A 134 -0.12 0.96 -15.46
CA LYS A 134 1.32 1.17 -15.71
C LYS A 134 1.94 2.03 -14.62
N THR A 135 1.28 3.11 -14.21
CA THR A 135 1.73 3.96 -13.12
C THR A 135 1.80 3.21 -11.80
N TRP A 136 0.76 2.43 -11.44
CA TRP A 136 0.78 1.62 -10.22
C TRP A 136 1.95 0.63 -10.19
N ILE A 137 2.15 -0.12 -11.28
CA ILE A 137 3.25 -1.08 -11.38
C ILE A 137 4.60 -0.37 -11.26
N ALA A 138 4.77 0.78 -11.93
CA ALA A 138 6.01 1.56 -11.87
C ALA A 138 6.29 2.08 -10.45
N GLN A 139 5.28 2.66 -9.79
CA GLN A 139 5.41 3.19 -8.43
C GLN A 139 5.73 2.10 -7.42
N LEU A 140 5.03 0.96 -7.48
CA LEU A 140 5.29 -0.18 -6.60
C LEU A 140 6.72 -0.72 -6.81
N THR A 141 7.13 -0.91 -8.06
CA THR A 141 8.47 -1.43 -8.38
C THR A 141 9.56 -0.46 -7.91
N ALA A 142 9.37 0.84 -8.13
CA ALA A 142 10.30 1.86 -7.66
C ALA A 142 10.39 1.91 -6.13
N ALA A 143 9.25 1.85 -5.43
CA ALA A 143 9.20 1.84 -3.97
C ALA A 143 9.90 0.62 -3.38
N ILE A 144 9.62 -0.59 -3.90
CA ILE A 144 10.28 -1.83 -3.47
C ILE A 144 11.81 -1.75 -3.70
N SER A 145 12.24 -1.25 -4.85
CA SER A 145 13.67 -1.09 -5.16
C SER A 145 14.35 -0.09 -4.23
N CYS A 146 13.70 1.06 -3.98
CA CYS A 146 14.21 2.09 -3.08
C CYS A 146 14.32 1.60 -1.63
N PHE A 147 13.30 0.88 -1.16
CA PHE A 147 13.27 0.28 0.16
C PHE A 147 14.42 -0.73 0.35
N THR A 148 14.61 -1.62 -0.63
CA THR A 148 15.67 -2.63 -0.60
C THR A 148 17.06 -2.00 -0.54
N LYS A 149 17.34 -0.99 -1.39
CA LYS A 149 18.61 -0.24 -1.37
C LYS A 149 18.87 0.48 -0.04
N SER A 150 17.81 1.06 0.54
CA SER A 150 17.88 1.75 1.82
C SER A 150 18.19 0.79 2.98
N GLN A 151 17.66 -0.44 2.92
CA GLN A 151 17.93 -1.50 3.89
C GLN A 151 19.37 -2.02 3.79
N GLU A 152 19.91 -2.16 2.58
CA GLU A 152 21.32 -2.55 2.35
C GLU A 152 22.29 -1.50 2.89
N THR A 153 22.03 -0.23 2.63
CA THR A 153 22.87 0.89 3.10
C THR A 153 22.86 0.98 4.63
N LYS A 154 21.69 0.76 5.26
CA LYS A 154 21.58 0.69 6.73
C LYS A 154 22.36 -0.50 7.30
N LYS A 155 22.24 -1.70 6.71
CA LYS A 155 23.01 -2.88 7.12
C LYS A 155 24.51 -2.60 7.04
N MET A 156 25.01 -2.05 5.93
CA MET A 156 26.42 -1.69 5.78
C MET A 156 26.88 -0.65 6.82
N SER A 157 26.05 0.35 7.15
CA SER A 157 26.41 1.36 8.16
C SER A 157 26.55 0.78 9.58
N ILE A 158 25.79 -0.27 9.91
CA ILE A 158 25.84 -0.92 11.22
C ILE A 158 27.14 -1.73 11.39
N PHE A 159 27.69 -2.27 10.28
CA PHE A 159 28.96 -2.99 10.31
C PHE A 159 30.20 -2.09 10.38
N THR A 160 30.04 -0.76 10.27
CA THR A 160 31.14 0.22 10.31
C THR A 160 31.14 1.06 11.58
N LEU A 161 30.78 0.48 12.73
CA LEU A 161 31.08 1.11 14.02
C LEU A 161 32.52 0.74 14.42
N PRO A 162 33.45 1.71 14.55
CA PRO A 162 34.78 1.41 15.06
C PRO A 162 34.64 0.97 16.52
N ALA A 163 35.13 -0.23 16.83
CA ALA A 163 35.36 -0.66 18.19
C ALA A 163 36.32 0.35 18.83
N LYS A 164 35.79 1.25 19.67
CA LYS A 164 36.64 2.07 20.54
C LYS A 164 37.36 1.11 21.49
N SER A 165 38.64 0.87 21.23
CA SER A 165 39.55 0.26 22.21
C SER A 165 39.68 1.23 23.38
N SER A 166 39.24 0.80 24.55
CA SER A 166 39.73 1.35 25.80
C SER A 166 41.04 0.65 26.11
N GLU A 167 42.15 1.33 25.85
CA GLU A 167 43.46 0.98 26.41
C GLU A 167 43.49 1.48 27.86
N ILE A 168 43.97 0.61 28.76
CA ILE A 168 44.16 0.84 30.20
C ILE A 168 45.54 1.44 30.42
#